data_AF-A0A536LHK0-F1
#
_entry.id   AF-A0A536LHK0-F1
#
_cell.length_a   1.000
_cell.length_b   1.000
_cell.length_c   1.000
_cell.angle_alpha   90.00
_cell.angle_beta   90.00
_cell.angle_gamma   90.00
#
_symmetry.space_group_name_H-M   'P 1'
#
loop_
_entity.id
_entity.type
_entity.pdbx_description
1 polymer ?
#
loop_
_entity_poly.entity_id
_entity_poly.type
_entity_poly.pdbx_seq_one_letter_code
_entity_poly.pdbx_strand_id
1 'polypeptide(L)'
;MNLRAARATFRVLALAVLIATLLAACGGHDGPPWAGPATSPADTAAPSSVDDQSGEARQTASRFLAALVDRDFDGLWRMLTDDAQARWGSKDAFRVFLERKLGSYDISYELGDPQSSSQSGPIAVPVTLDLGDSAGHSSGPPLVLAAQGNSFAVDDAGPLGARGPLIGSPAAVRPELDVPILIYHHMSPDLPADPQLASISVTTSALDDQLGWLAANGYTSITVAELYNAFYYDLPLPAKPVILVFDDGYAEVYQLAFPLLKQRGFGATIATITGAVEHPTYLTWDQIKEMSDSGEEFVSHSVTHGNLAAMSRDDLRKELGDSRQTLEDKLGRPMQFFVYPYGEPFVNGSDAARQLVLDVLHETGYLGALTTSSGPPYISVQKADAPYQLHRIPVSGGEALPRFVAALTAPQ
;
A
#
# COMPACT_ATOMS: atom_id res chain seq x y z
N MET A 1 23.45 -33.83 32.63
CA MET A 1 22.99 -34.06 34.02
C MET A 1 23.38 -32.81 34.84
N ASN A 2 22.40 -32.01 35.27
CA ASN A 2 22.34 -31.13 36.47
C ASN A 2 23.64 -30.92 37.32
N LEU A 3 24.05 -29.72 37.80
CA LEU A 3 23.30 -28.72 38.61
C LEU A 3 24.00 -27.32 38.72
N ARG A 4 23.20 -26.25 38.83
CA ARG A 4 23.30 -24.99 39.66
C ARG A 4 24.66 -24.22 39.77
N ALA A 5 24.83 -22.93 39.41
CA ALA A 5 24.12 -21.66 39.72
C ALA A 5 24.61 -20.90 40.99
N ALA A 6 25.13 -19.66 40.85
CA ALA A 6 24.88 -18.48 41.73
C ALA A 6 25.72 -17.19 41.43
N ARG A 7 24.99 -16.09 41.21
CA ARG A 7 25.25 -14.62 41.30
C ARG A 7 26.44 -14.06 42.12
N ALA A 8 27.05 -12.96 41.61
CA ALA A 8 27.23 -11.65 42.30
C ALA A 8 27.88 -10.61 41.34
N THR A 9 27.21 -9.55 40.87
CA THR A 9 27.02 -8.20 41.49
C THR A 9 28.05 -7.16 41.03
N PHE A 10 27.62 -6.12 40.28
CA PHE A 10 27.89 -4.70 40.59
C PHE A 10 27.08 -3.76 39.66
N ARG A 11 26.38 -2.78 40.23
CA ARG A 11 25.83 -1.59 39.56
C ARG A 11 26.46 -0.36 40.24
N VAL A 12 26.69 0.73 39.52
CA VAL A 12 26.46 2.13 39.98
C VAL A 12 26.64 3.12 38.81
N LEU A 13 25.92 4.24 38.93
CA LEU A 13 25.68 5.37 38.03
C LEU A 13 26.92 6.01 37.37
N ALA A 14 26.69 6.59 36.18
CA ALA A 14 27.08 7.98 35.86
C ALA A 14 26.23 8.54 34.70
N LEU A 15 25.32 9.49 34.98
CA LEU A 15 24.62 10.30 33.96
C LEU A 15 24.38 11.71 34.52
N ALA A 16 25.23 12.67 34.15
CA ALA A 16 25.01 14.11 34.26
C ALA A 16 26.20 14.88 33.64
N VAL A 17 25.96 16.17 33.33
CA VAL A 17 26.95 17.21 32.96
C VAL A 17 27.46 17.18 31.50
N LEU A 18 26.82 17.99 30.64
CA LEU A 18 27.49 19.19 30.10
C LEU A 18 26.45 20.20 29.55
N ILE A 19 26.40 21.41 30.12
CA ILE A 19 25.73 22.58 29.54
C ILE A 19 26.70 23.77 29.64
N ALA A 20 26.75 24.54 28.55
CA ALA A 20 27.31 25.90 28.40
C ALA A 20 28.79 26.16 28.77
N THR A 21 29.56 26.60 27.78
CA THR A 21 30.32 27.88 27.84
C THR A 21 30.97 28.23 26.49
N LEU A 22 30.50 29.31 25.84
CA LEU A 22 31.28 30.54 25.52
C LEU A 22 30.60 31.38 24.42
N LEU A 23 30.71 32.70 24.57
CA LEU A 23 30.12 33.74 23.73
C LEU A 23 31.23 34.67 23.20
N ALA A 24 30.89 35.39 22.12
CA ALA A 24 31.53 36.61 21.59
C ALA A 24 32.86 36.52 20.82
N ALA A 25 32.86 37.05 19.57
CA ALA A 25 33.49 38.35 19.24
C ALA A 25 33.25 38.80 17.77
N CYS A 26 32.87 40.08 17.57
CA CYS A 26 32.99 40.95 16.36
C CYS A 26 32.37 40.49 15.00
N GLY A 27 31.70 41.30 14.14
CA GLY A 27 31.37 42.74 14.11
C GLY A 27 32.09 43.50 12.96
N GLY A 28 31.47 44.27 12.05
CA GLY A 28 30.04 44.55 11.73
C GLY A 28 29.79 46.03 11.31
N HIS A 29 29.17 46.30 10.14
CA HIS A 29 28.94 47.68 9.61
C HIS A 29 27.68 47.90 8.72
N ASP A 30 26.97 48.98 9.03
CA ASP A 30 26.40 50.05 8.18
C ASP A 30 25.37 49.78 7.04
N GLY A 31 24.14 50.29 7.23
CA GLY A 31 23.25 50.81 6.17
C GLY A 31 23.42 52.35 6.03
N PRO A 32 22.40 53.16 5.68
CA PRO A 32 21.00 52.89 5.29
C PRO A 32 20.77 53.50 3.87
N PRO A 33 19.72 54.29 3.50
CA PRO A 33 18.32 54.41 3.96
C PRO A 33 17.23 54.44 2.84
N TRP A 34 16.00 54.06 3.20
CA TRP A 34 14.82 54.94 3.05
C TRP A 34 13.78 54.57 4.11
N ALA A 35 13.02 55.56 4.60
CA ALA A 35 11.98 55.37 5.61
C ALA A 35 10.70 56.07 5.16
N GLY A 36 9.58 55.34 5.23
CA GLY A 36 8.21 55.82 5.07
C GLY A 36 7.33 55.13 6.12
N PRO A 37 6.28 55.79 6.65
CA PRO A 37 5.74 55.45 7.97
C PRO A 37 4.81 54.23 7.99
N ALA A 38 4.73 53.61 9.17
CA ALA A 38 3.89 52.45 9.42
C ALA A 38 2.38 52.78 9.39
N THR A 39 1.61 51.88 8.78
CA THR A 39 0.25 51.55 9.21
C THR A 39 0.31 50.16 9.86
N SER A 40 -0.15 50.04 11.11
CA SER A 40 -0.09 48.78 11.87
C SER A 40 -0.89 47.65 11.21
N PRO A 41 -0.51 46.38 11.45
CA PRO A 41 -1.08 45.23 10.78
C PRO A 41 -2.46 44.86 11.31
N ALA A 42 -3.28 44.26 10.44
CA ALA A 42 -4.28 43.30 10.90
C ALA A 42 -3.55 41.98 11.20
N ASP A 43 -3.78 41.39 12.36
CA ASP A 43 -3.06 40.21 12.83
C ASP A 43 -3.24 39.00 11.90
N THR A 44 -2.21 38.69 11.12
CA THR A 44 -2.00 37.36 10.52
C THR A 44 -0.96 36.61 11.36
N ALA A 45 -1.32 36.32 12.60
CA ALA A 45 -0.50 35.43 13.44
C ALA A 45 -0.48 34.04 12.80
N ALA A 46 0.71 33.54 12.44
CA ALA A 46 0.88 32.13 12.14
C ALA A 46 0.73 31.33 13.45
N PRO A 47 0.12 30.13 13.42
CA PRO A 47 -0.15 29.35 14.63
C PRO A 47 1.16 29.04 15.37
N SER A 48 1.29 29.60 16.58
CA SER A 48 2.57 29.75 17.29
C SER A 48 2.87 28.62 18.27
N SER A 49 2.06 27.56 18.25
CA SER A 49 2.28 26.32 19.02
C SER A 49 1.80 25.09 18.24
N VAL A 50 2.32 23.91 18.62
CA VAL A 50 1.92 22.62 18.03
C VAL A 50 0.43 22.32 18.29
N ASP A 51 -0.11 22.75 19.44
CA ASP A 51 -1.52 22.58 19.79
C ASP A 51 -2.43 23.40 18.88
N ASP A 52 -2.02 24.63 18.54
CA ASP A 52 -2.74 25.55 17.66
C ASP A 52 -2.75 25.04 16.21
N GLN A 53 -1.60 24.57 15.72
CA GLN A 53 -1.49 23.89 14.41
C GLN A 53 -2.34 22.61 14.35
N SER A 54 -2.35 21.81 15.42
CA SER A 54 -3.18 20.60 15.50
C SER A 54 -4.67 20.94 15.49
N GLY A 55 -5.06 22.02 16.16
CA GLY A 55 -6.42 22.56 16.14
C GLY A 55 -6.86 23.03 14.76
N GLU A 56 -6.02 23.78 14.05
CA GLU A 56 -6.31 24.22 12.68
C GLU A 56 -6.35 23.03 11.70
N ALA A 57 -5.41 22.09 11.79
CA ALA A 57 -5.39 20.87 11.00
C ALA A 57 -6.71 20.08 11.17
N ARG A 58 -7.18 19.87 12.41
CA ARG A 58 -8.46 19.19 12.67
C ARG A 58 -9.65 19.95 12.09
N GLN A 59 -9.66 21.28 12.13
CA GLN A 59 -10.70 22.09 11.49
C GLN A 59 -10.66 21.98 9.97
N THR A 60 -9.48 21.96 9.36
CA THR A 60 -9.30 21.75 7.91
C THR A 60 -9.79 20.37 7.49
N ALA A 61 -9.45 19.32 8.23
CA ALA A 61 -9.99 17.97 8.01
C ALA A 61 -11.52 17.94 8.11
N SER A 62 -12.08 18.57 9.14
CA SER A 62 -13.54 18.64 9.32
C SER A 62 -14.25 19.37 8.18
N ARG A 63 -13.69 20.51 7.70
CA ARG A 63 -14.23 21.23 6.53
C ARG A 63 -14.17 20.39 5.25
N PHE A 64 -13.08 19.63 5.06
CA PHE A 64 -12.92 18.75 3.90
C PHE A 64 -13.97 17.63 3.91
N LEU A 65 -14.12 16.93 5.04
CA LEU A 65 -15.11 15.85 5.16
C LEU A 65 -16.56 16.36 5.13
N ALA A 66 -16.85 17.55 5.68
CA ALA A 66 -18.16 18.18 5.51
C ALA A 66 -18.47 18.46 4.03
N ALA A 67 -17.52 19.00 3.26
CA ALA A 67 -17.68 19.22 1.82
C ALA A 67 -17.89 17.91 1.04
N LEU A 68 -17.33 16.78 1.50
CA LEU A 68 -17.64 15.46 0.93
C LEU A 68 -19.09 15.06 1.17
N VAL A 69 -19.58 15.17 2.41
CA VAL A 69 -20.97 14.83 2.78
C VAL A 69 -21.96 15.70 1.99
N ASP A 70 -21.70 17.00 1.90
CA ASP A 70 -22.50 17.96 1.12
C ASP A 70 -22.34 17.81 -0.40
N ARG A 71 -21.45 16.92 -0.88
CA ARG A 71 -21.09 16.71 -2.29
C ARG A 71 -20.52 17.96 -2.99
N ASP A 72 -19.92 18.89 -2.25
CA ASP A 72 -19.18 20.03 -2.78
C ASP A 72 -17.78 19.61 -3.28
N PHE A 73 -17.77 18.89 -4.40
CA PHE A 73 -16.53 18.48 -5.09
C PHE A 73 -15.67 19.68 -5.52
N ASP A 74 -16.28 20.84 -5.72
CA ASP A 74 -15.63 22.11 -6.03
C ASP A 74 -14.90 22.69 -4.81
N GLY A 75 -15.47 22.54 -3.61
CA GLY A 75 -14.85 22.80 -2.32
C GLY A 75 -13.71 21.85 -2.03
N LEU A 76 -13.94 20.54 -2.16
CA LEU A 76 -12.92 19.51 -1.99
C LEU A 76 -11.68 19.80 -2.86
N TRP A 77 -11.87 20.06 -4.16
CA TRP A 77 -10.77 20.35 -5.08
C TRP A 77 -9.95 21.57 -4.64
N ARG A 78 -10.62 22.67 -4.24
CA ARG A 78 -9.96 23.90 -3.77
C ARG A 78 -9.21 23.74 -2.44
N MET A 79 -9.48 22.67 -1.69
CA MET A 79 -8.78 22.35 -0.45
C MET A 79 -7.58 21.42 -0.64
N LEU A 80 -7.37 20.86 -1.84
CA LEU A 80 -6.18 20.07 -2.17
C LEU A 80 -4.95 20.98 -2.38
N THR A 81 -3.76 20.52 -1.99
CA THR A 81 -2.48 21.14 -2.40
C THR A 81 -2.33 21.13 -3.93
N ASP A 82 -1.51 22.04 -4.48
CA ASP A 82 -1.23 22.05 -5.93
C ASP A 82 -0.64 20.71 -6.41
N ASP A 83 0.24 20.09 -5.60
CA ASP A 83 0.80 18.76 -5.86
C ASP A 83 -0.27 17.66 -5.80
N ALA A 84 -1.22 17.73 -4.85
CA ALA A 84 -2.35 16.80 -4.80
C ALA A 84 -3.32 16.98 -5.98
N GLN A 85 -3.56 18.21 -6.44
CA GLN A 85 -4.31 18.50 -7.66
C GLN A 85 -3.60 17.95 -8.90
N ALA A 86 -2.29 18.11 -9.01
CA ALA A 86 -1.47 17.65 -10.14
C ALA A 86 -1.42 16.12 -10.31
N ARG A 87 -1.74 15.35 -9.24
CA ARG A 87 -1.92 13.88 -9.32
C ARG A 87 -3.19 13.49 -10.11
N TRP A 88 -4.11 14.41 -10.36
CA TRP A 88 -5.33 14.20 -11.16
C TRP A 88 -5.17 14.78 -12.56
N GLY A 89 -5.63 14.04 -13.58
CA GLY A 89 -5.63 14.54 -14.96
C GLY A 89 -6.53 15.77 -15.18
N SER A 90 -7.54 15.97 -14.33
CA SER A 90 -8.34 17.19 -14.23
C SER A 90 -9.19 17.20 -12.96
N LYS A 91 -9.74 18.38 -12.62
CA LYS A 91 -10.78 18.54 -11.60
C LYS A 91 -12.03 17.68 -11.87
N ASP A 92 -12.43 17.53 -13.14
CA ASP A 92 -13.55 16.66 -13.50
C ASP A 92 -13.24 15.18 -13.29
N ALA A 93 -11.99 14.75 -13.52
CA ALA A 93 -11.58 13.37 -13.22
C ALA A 93 -11.64 13.07 -11.71
N PHE A 94 -11.21 14.01 -10.86
CA PHE A 94 -11.36 13.92 -9.41
C PHE A 94 -12.83 13.83 -8.98
N ARG A 95 -13.68 14.70 -9.52
CA ARG A 95 -15.14 14.69 -9.27
C ARG A 95 -15.76 13.34 -9.67
N VAL A 96 -15.53 12.88 -10.90
CA VAL A 96 -16.07 11.60 -11.41
C VAL A 96 -15.58 10.41 -10.58
N PHE A 97 -14.31 10.40 -10.16
CA PHE A 97 -13.79 9.37 -9.27
C PHE A 97 -14.54 9.32 -7.93
N LEU A 98 -14.73 10.47 -7.25
CA LEU A 98 -15.47 10.52 -5.99
C LEU A 98 -16.96 10.19 -6.16
N GLU A 99 -17.59 10.66 -7.23
CA GLU A 99 -18.97 10.28 -7.59
C GLU A 99 -19.11 8.76 -7.79
N ARG A 100 -18.13 8.10 -8.43
CA ARG A 100 -18.14 6.64 -8.61
C ARG A 100 -17.84 5.86 -7.34
N LYS A 101 -16.83 6.28 -6.56
CA LYS A 101 -16.39 5.58 -5.35
C LYS A 101 -17.37 5.74 -4.18
N LEU A 102 -18.04 6.89 -4.10
CA LEU A 102 -18.81 7.30 -2.91
C LEU A 102 -20.22 7.81 -3.20
N GLY A 103 -20.62 8.02 -4.46
CA GLY A 103 -21.88 8.68 -4.81
C GLY A 103 -23.16 7.94 -4.43
N SER A 104 -23.10 6.61 -4.29
CA SER A 104 -24.24 5.75 -3.91
C SER A 104 -24.42 5.56 -2.40
N TYR A 105 -23.48 6.05 -1.59
CA TYR A 105 -23.46 5.84 -0.14
C TYR A 105 -23.98 7.08 0.60
N ASP A 106 -24.70 6.88 1.70
CA ASP A 106 -24.87 7.92 2.71
C ASP A 106 -23.61 7.89 3.59
N ILE A 107 -23.00 9.04 3.85
CA ILE A 107 -21.65 9.11 4.42
C ILE A 107 -21.69 9.90 5.72
N SER A 108 -21.30 9.25 6.81
CA SER A 108 -20.89 9.92 8.04
C SER A 108 -19.40 9.67 8.30
N TYR A 109 -18.80 10.41 9.23
CA TYR A 109 -17.37 10.29 9.50
C TYR A 109 -17.00 10.59 10.95
N GLU A 110 -15.92 9.96 11.41
CA GLU A 110 -15.25 10.27 12.66
C GLU A 110 -13.82 10.74 12.39
N LEU A 111 -13.39 11.75 13.16
CA LEU A 111 -12.01 12.26 13.14
C LEU A 111 -11.27 11.78 14.39
N GLY A 112 -10.15 11.10 14.18
CA GLY A 112 -9.17 10.84 15.23
C GLY A 112 -8.39 12.09 15.63
N ASP A 113 -7.47 11.92 16.58
CA ASP A 113 -6.60 13.02 17.02
C ASP A 113 -5.46 13.25 16.01
N PRO A 114 -5.15 14.51 15.64
CA PRO A 114 -4.04 14.83 14.76
C PRO A 114 -2.70 14.33 15.28
N GLN A 115 -1.91 13.72 14.39
CA GLN A 115 -0.57 13.22 14.66
C GLN A 115 0.43 13.94 13.77
N SER A 116 1.57 14.34 14.34
CA SER A 116 2.67 14.95 13.59
C SER A 116 4.00 14.29 13.92
N SER A 117 4.83 14.11 12.89
CA SER A 117 6.20 13.61 13.01
C SER A 117 7.21 14.70 13.36
N SER A 118 6.87 15.98 13.19
CA SER A 118 7.77 17.12 13.49
C SER A 118 7.02 18.47 13.59
N GLN A 119 7.62 19.46 14.27
CA GLN A 119 6.98 20.78 14.52
C GLN A 119 6.63 21.61 13.27
N SER A 120 7.09 21.21 12.09
CA SER A 120 6.80 21.87 10.81
C SER A 120 6.55 20.87 9.67
N GLY A 121 6.23 19.62 10.02
CA GLY A 121 5.93 18.56 9.06
C GLY A 121 4.45 18.50 8.69
N PRO A 122 4.08 17.62 7.75
CA PRO A 122 2.69 17.33 7.47
C PRO A 122 2.00 16.71 8.71
N ILE A 123 0.73 17.05 8.92
CA ILE A 123 -0.10 16.55 10.01
C ILE A 123 -1.05 15.49 9.46
N ALA A 124 -0.98 14.29 10.02
CA ALA A 124 -1.86 13.17 9.71
C ALA A 124 -3.08 13.20 10.64
N VAL A 125 -4.29 13.24 10.09
CA VAL A 125 -5.54 13.17 10.84
C VAL A 125 -6.23 11.84 10.50
N PRO A 126 -6.33 10.87 11.44
CA PRO A 126 -7.05 9.63 11.19
C PRO A 126 -8.52 9.90 10.85
N VAL A 127 -9.05 9.20 9.85
CA VAL A 127 -10.44 9.31 9.40
C VAL A 127 -11.05 7.92 9.33
N THR A 128 -12.19 7.75 9.99
CA THR A 128 -13.11 6.62 9.75
C THR A 128 -14.30 7.15 8.98
N LEU A 129 -14.63 6.53 7.86
CA LEU A 129 -15.88 6.75 7.15
C LEU A 129 -16.89 5.70 7.59
N ASP A 130 -18.13 6.10 7.78
CA ASP A 130 -19.27 5.20 7.85
C ASP A 130 -20.09 5.39 6.56
N LEU A 131 -20.36 4.28 5.89
CA LEU A 131 -21.00 4.23 4.57
C LEU A 131 -22.49 3.79 4.67
N GLY A 132 -23.02 3.75 5.90
CA GLY A 132 -24.38 3.36 6.23
C GLY A 132 -24.56 1.86 6.50
N ASP A 133 -25.74 1.53 7.04
CA ASP A 133 -26.11 0.24 7.67
C ASP A 133 -25.73 -1.05 6.90
N SER A 134 -25.55 -1.00 5.58
CA SER A 134 -25.28 -2.17 4.73
C SER A 134 -23.84 -2.27 4.20
N ALA A 135 -23.05 -1.20 4.32
CA ALA A 135 -21.66 -1.15 3.84
C ALA A 135 -20.64 -1.06 4.98
N GLY A 136 -21.06 -0.58 6.16
CA GLY A 136 -20.25 -0.54 7.37
C GLY A 136 -19.16 0.53 7.35
N HIS A 137 -18.20 0.38 8.26
CA HIS A 137 -17.12 1.34 8.46
C HIS A 137 -15.93 1.06 7.54
N SER A 138 -15.37 2.12 6.96
CA SER A 138 -14.18 2.09 6.12
C SER A 138 -13.12 3.04 6.69
N SER A 139 -12.05 2.47 7.23
CA SER A 139 -10.83 3.20 7.62
C SER A 139 -9.77 3.05 6.53
N GLY A 140 -8.80 3.95 6.49
CA GLY A 140 -7.70 3.91 5.52
C GLY A 140 -6.50 4.72 6.00
N PRO A 141 -5.55 5.03 5.10
CA PRO A 141 -4.50 6.00 5.40
C PRO A 141 -5.11 7.30 5.94
N PRO A 142 -4.48 7.95 6.93
CA PRO A 142 -5.00 9.20 7.48
C PRO A 142 -5.08 10.30 6.40
N LEU A 143 -5.95 11.27 6.62
CA LEU A 143 -5.94 12.51 5.84
C LEU A 143 -4.62 13.24 6.14
N VAL A 144 -3.78 13.49 5.12
CA VAL A 144 -2.50 14.18 5.31
C VAL A 144 -2.66 15.63 4.93
N LEU A 145 -2.35 16.52 5.87
CA LEU A 145 -2.45 17.96 5.73
C LEU A 145 -1.06 18.59 5.68
N ALA A 146 -0.81 19.42 4.67
CA ALA A 146 0.41 20.21 4.53
C ALA A 146 0.14 21.69 4.81
N ALA A 147 1.11 22.38 5.40
CA ALA A 147 1.03 23.82 5.66
C ALA A 147 1.18 24.62 4.35
N GLN A 148 0.27 25.56 4.12
CA GLN A 148 0.31 26.55 3.04
C GLN A 148 0.21 27.96 3.63
N GLY A 149 1.36 28.59 3.87
CA GLY A 149 1.42 29.90 4.51
C GLY A 149 0.92 29.84 5.96
N ASN A 150 -0.20 30.51 6.24
CA ASN A 150 -0.85 30.55 7.56
C ASN A 150 -2.11 29.65 7.60
N SER A 151 -2.14 28.57 6.81
CA SER A 151 -3.24 27.61 6.83
C SER A 151 -2.78 26.20 6.45
N PHE A 152 -3.71 25.24 6.45
CA PHE A 152 -3.48 23.87 5.98
C PHE A 152 -4.31 23.55 4.73
N ALA A 153 -3.74 22.75 3.84
CA ALA A 153 -4.38 22.14 2.68
C ALA A 153 -4.18 20.61 2.69
N VAL A 154 -5.06 19.88 2.00
CA VAL A 154 -5.03 18.42 1.92
C VAL A 154 -4.00 17.97 0.89
N ASP A 155 -2.95 17.28 1.33
CA ASP A 155 -1.96 16.67 0.44
C ASP A 155 -2.28 15.20 0.12
N ASP A 156 -2.87 14.47 1.06
CA ASP A 156 -3.48 13.16 0.78
C ASP A 156 -4.90 13.12 1.35
N ALA A 157 -5.86 12.73 0.50
CA ALA A 157 -7.27 12.59 0.84
C ALA A 157 -7.56 11.34 1.70
N GLY A 158 -6.54 10.55 2.05
CA GLY A 158 -6.65 9.44 3.00
C GLY A 158 -7.58 8.34 2.50
N PRO A 159 -8.65 7.95 3.23
CA PRO A 159 -9.55 6.90 2.77
C PRO A 159 -10.31 7.27 1.48
N LEU A 160 -10.43 8.58 1.20
CA LEU A 160 -11.08 9.11 0.01
C LEU A 160 -10.19 9.07 -1.23
N GLY A 161 -8.86 9.00 -1.06
CA GLY A 161 -7.91 9.04 -2.17
C GLY A 161 -7.88 7.75 -3.00
N ALA A 162 -7.08 7.77 -4.08
CA ALA A 162 -6.77 6.59 -4.88
C ALA A 162 -6.03 5.49 -4.09
N ARG A 163 -5.26 5.90 -3.06
CA ARG A 163 -4.59 5.01 -2.10
C ARG A 163 -5.44 4.64 -0.87
N GLY A 164 -6.64 5.21 -0.77
CA GLY A 164 -7.63 4.80 0.23
C GLY A 164 -8.29 3.48 -0.18
N PRO A 165 -9.02 2.82 0.73
CA PRO A 165 -9.64 1.53 0.44
C PRO A 165 -10.63 1.63 -0.72
N LEU A 166 -10.78 0.52 -1.43
CA LEU A 166 -11.81 0.35 -2.45
C LEU A 166 -13.15 0.15 -1.74
N ILE A 167 -14.19 0.82 -2.24
CA ILE A 167 -15.51 0.90 -1.61
C ILE A 167 -16.55 0.39 -2.61
N GLY A 168 -17.01 -0.85 -2.36
CA GLY A 168 -17.93 -1.58 -3.22
C GLY A 168 -17.39 -1.92 -4.61
N SER A 169 -18.21 -2.65 -5.37
CA SER A 169 -17.96 -2.98 -6.77
C SER A 169 -19.09 -2.42 -7.63
N PRO A 170 -19.02 -1.16 -8.10
CA PRO A 170 -19.94 -0.67 -9.12
C PRO A 170 -19.77 -1.46 -10.42
N ALA A 171 -20.68 -1.28 -11.38
CA ALA A 171 -20.48 -1.84 -12.72
C ALA A 171 -19.15 -1.36 -13.31
N ALA A 172 -18.32 -2.30 -13.77
CA ALA A 172 -16.98 -2.00 -14.29
C ALA A 172 -17.05 -1.00 -15.45
N VAL A 173 -16.18 0.02 -15.41
CA VAL A 173 -16.03 1.01 -16.48
C VAL A 173 -15.14 0.46 -17.59
N ARG A 174 -14.09 -0.25 -17.19
CA ARG A 174 -13.19 -0.99 -18.08
C ARG A 174 -13.41 -2.47 -17.79
N PRO A 175 -14.10 -3.23 -18.66
CA PRO A 175 -14.42 -4.63 -18.37
C PRO A 175 -13.20 -5.54 -18.44
N GLU A 176 -12.21 -5.17 -19.26
CA GLU A 176 -10.95 -5.91 -19.46
C GLU A 176 -9.78 -4.92 -19.50
N LEU A 177 -8.63 -5.31 -18.95
CA LEU A 177 -7.39 -4.54 -18.97
C LEU A 177 -6.19 -5.47 -19.20
N ASP A 178 -5.32 -5.11 -20.13
CA ASP A 178 -4.04 -5.82 -20.35
C ASP A 178 -3.02 -5.37 -19.29
N VAL A 179 -2.91 -6.18 -18.22
CA VAL A 179 -1.98 -5.98 -17.11
C VAL A 179 -1.31 -7.32 -16.79
N PRO A 180 -0.08 -7.57 -17.27
CA PRO A 180 0.67 -8.74 -16.87
C PRO A 180 0.97 -8.70 -15.37
N ILE A 181 0.64 -9.80 -14.68
CA ILE A 181 0.94 -9.99 -13.26
C ILE A 181 1.99 -11.08 -13.15
N LEU A 182 3.21 -10.74 -12.76
CA LEU A 182 4.34 -11.65 -12.66
C LEU A 182 4.42 -12.27 -11.25
N ILE A 183 4.67 -13.58 -11.15
CA ILE A 183 4.88 -14.28 -9.88
C ILE A 183 6.36 -14.58 -9.66
N TYR A 184 6.87 -14.15 -8.51
CA TYR A 184 8.17 -14.49 -7.94
C TYR A 184 7.92 -15.19 -6.59
N HIS A 185 8.87 -16.02 -6.13
CA HIS A 185 8.82 -16.63 -4.79
C HIS A 185 10.15 -16.39 -4.07
N HIS A 186 11.14 -17.24 -4.32
CA HIS A 186 12.46 -17.14 -3.69
C HIS A 186 13.42 -16.23 -4.45
N MET A 187 14.31 -15.61 -3.70
CA MET A 187 15.41 -14.77 -4.19
C MET A 187 16.75 -15.30 -3.68
N SER A 188 17.75 -15.35 -4.55
CA SER A 188 19.09 -15.85 -4.19
C SER A 188 20.19 -15.14 -5.00
N PRO A 189 21.45 -15.10 -4.54
CA PRO A 189 22.56 -14.66 -5.39
C PRO A 189 22.82 -15.65 -6.54
N ASP A 190 22.80 -16.95 -6.22
CA ASP A 190 23.03 -18.08 -7.13
C ASP A 190 21.88 -19.08 -6.98
N LEU A 191 21.53 -19.80 -8.07
CA LEU A 191 20.49 -20.82 -8.01
C LEU A 191 20.86 -21.94 -7.00
N PRO A 192 19.94 -22.35 -6.12
CA PRO A 192 20.18 -23.42 -5.16
C PRO A 192 20.37 -24.78 -5.85
N ALA A 193 21.03 -25.70 -5.16
CA ALA A 193 21.36 -27.03 -5.71
C ALA A 193 20.16 -27.99 -5.78
N ASP A 194 19.10 -27.75 -5.00
CA ASP A 194 17.84 -28.51 -5.10
C ASP A 194 17.04 -28.05 -6.34
N PRO A 195 16.73 -28.93 -7.31
CA PRO A 195 16.03 -28.53 -8.53
C PRO A 195 14.61 -27.99 -8.29
N GLN A 196 13.92 -28.41 -7.23
CA GLN A 196 12.56 -27.91 -6.95
C GLN A 196 12.62 -26.46 -6.49
N LEU A 197 13.41 -26.18 -5.45
CA LEU A 197 13.66 -24.82 -4.99
C LEU A 197 14.26 -23.94 -6.09
N ALA A 198 15.20 -24.47 -6.88
CA ALA A 198 15.79 -23.76 -8.01
C ALA A 198 14.77 -23.37 -9.09
N SER A 199 13.70 -24.16 -9.29
CA SER A 199 12.66 -23.86 -10.27
C SER A 199 11.77 -22.66 -9.92
N ILE A 200 11.77 -22.23 -8.65
CA ILE A 200 11.00 -21.08 -8.12
C ILE A 200 11.91 -19.99 -7.50
N SER A 201 13.22 -20.10 -7.69
CA SER A 201 14.22 -19.13 -7.20
C SER A 201 14.73 -18.26 -8.35
N VAL A 202 14.53 -16.95 -8.27
CA VAL A 202 15.11 -15.99 -9.21
C VAL A 202 16.43 -15.47 -8.63
N THR A 203 17.47 -15.38 -9.45
CA THR A 203 18.75 -14.82 -9.00
C THR A 203 18.69 -13.29 -8.97
N THR A 204 19.47 -12.65 -8.11
CA THR A 204 19.55 -11.17 -8.06
C THR A 204 19.95 -10.56 -9.41
N SER A 205 20.87 -11.21 -10.14
CA SER A 205 21.24 -10.80 -11.50
C SER A 205 20.09 -10.94 -12.49
N ALA A 206 19.30 -12.03 -12.41
CA ALA A 206 18.16 -12.23 -13.30
C ALA A 206 17.04 -11.21 -13.02
N LEU A 207 16.76 -10.91 -11.74
CA LEU A 207 15.81 -9.86 -11.37
C LEU A 207 16.28 -8.48 -11.85
N ASP A 208 17.57 -8.15 -11.71
CA ASP A 208 18.10 -6.87 -12.17
C ASP A 208 18.04 -6.72 -13.70
N ASP A 209 18.31 -7.80 -14.46
CA ASP A 209 18.13 -7.86 -15.91
C ASP A 209 16.64 -7.73 -16.31
N GLN A 210 15.73 -8.38 -15.60
CA GLN A 210 14.28 -8.32 -15.81
C GLN A 210 13.72 -6.91 -15.57
N LEU A 211 14.03 -6.30 -14.41
CA LEU A 211 13.64 -4.93 -14.08
C LEU A 211 14.28 -3.90 -15.03
N GLY A 212 15.56 -4.11 -15.39
CA GLY A 212 16.26 -3.30 -16.37
C GLY A 212 15.60 -3.34 -17.75
N TRP A 213 15.18 -4.53 -18.20
CA TRP A 213 14.43 -4.68 -19.45
C TRP A 213 13.03 -4.04 -19.38
N LEU A 214 12.29 -4.24 -18.28
CA LEU A 214 10.98 -3.64 -18.07
C LEU A 214 11.07 -2.10 -18.17
N ALA A 215 12.01 -1.47 -17.46
CA ALA A 215 12.25 -0.03 -17.53
C ALA A 215 12.61 0.43 -18.94
N ALA A 216 13.56 -0.25 -19.60
CA ALA A 216 13.99 0.09 -20.97
C ALA A 216 12.87 -0.02 -22.01
N ASN A 217 11.82 -0.81 -21.73
CA ASN A 217 10.66 -0.99 -22.60
C ASN A 217 9.44 -0.17 -22.17
N GLY A 218 9.57 0.70 -21.16
CA GLY A 218 8.55 1.63 -20.73
C GLY A 218 7.46 1.02 -19.83
N TYR A 219 7.73 -0.13 -19.20
CA TYR A 219 6.84 -0.68 -18.17
C TYR A 219 6.95 0.11 -16.87
N THR A 220 5.87 0.12 -16.10
CA THR A 220 5.79 0.77 -14.78
C THR A 220 5.00 -0.14 -13.85
N SER A 221 5.54 -0.41 -12.66
CA SER A 221 4.83 -1.17 -11.63
C SER A 221 3.55 -0.45 -11.21
N ILE A 222 2.47 -1.21 -11.05
CA ILE A 222 1.28 -0.79 -10.32
C ILE A 222 0.94 -1.83 -9.24
N THR A 223 0.04 -1.45 -8.34
CA THR A 223 -0.55 -2.31 -7.31
C THR A 223 -1.83 -3.01 -7.81
N VAL A 224 -2.28 -4.04 -7.09
CA VAL A 224 -3.59 -4.66 -7.34
C VAL A 224 -4.73 -3.66 -7.04
N ALA A 225 -4.56 -2.80 -6.04
CA ALA A 225 -5.47 -1.69 -5.76
C ALA A 225 -5.61 -0.73 -6.96
N GLU A 226 -4.53 -0.39 -7.66
CA GLU A 226 -4.56 0.48 -8.84
C GLU A 226 -5.24 -0.19 -10.04
N LEU A 227 -5.05 -1.50 -10.26
CA LEU A 227 -5.81 -2.26 -11.25
C LEU A 227 -7.32 -2.19 -10.99
N TYR A 228 -7.74 -2.34 -9.73
CA TYR A 228 -9.15 -2.22 -9.34
C TYR A 228 -9.69 -0.80 -9.49
N ASN A 229 -8.92 0.21 -9.10
CA ASN A 229 -9.27 1.61 -9.32
C ASN A 229 -9.49 1.91 -10.82
N ALA A 230 -8.70 1.30 -11.71
CA ALA A 230 -8.85 1.42 -13.15
C ALA A 230 -10.08 0.68 -13.70
N PHE A 231 -10.40 -0.52 -13.19
CA PHE A 231 -11.61 -1.26 -13.56
C PHE A 231 -12.90 -0.52 -13.17
N TYR A 232 -13.01 -0.10 -11.90
CA TYR A 232 -14.29 0.30 -11.30
C TYR A 232 -14.48 1.81 -11.16
N TYR A 233 -13.39 2.59 -11.06
CA TYR A 233 -13.44 4.05 -10.88
C TYR A 233 -12.77 4.85 -12.01
N ASP A 234 -12.36 4.17 -13.09
CA ASP A 234 -11.80 4.78 -14.31
C ASP A 234 -10.49 5.57 -14.09
N LEU A 235 -9.72 5.24 -13.04
CA LEU A 235 -8.41 5.88 -12.85
C LEU A 235 -7.43 5.53 -13.98
N PRO A 236 -6.55 6.46 -14.40
CA PRO A 236 -5.56 6.20 -15.43
C PRO A 236 -4.52 5.18 -14.94
N LEU A 237 -4.05 4.33 -15.85
CA LEU A 237 -2.87 3.50 -15.65
C LEU A 237 -1.70 4.05 -16.49
N PRO A 238 -0.44 3.75 -16.13
CA PRO A 238 0.70 3.97 -17.03
C PRO A 238 0.50 3.22 -18.36
N ALA A 239 1.19 3.64 -19.42
CA ALA A 239 0.99 3.10 -20.77
C ALA A 239 1.33 1.60 -20.92
N LYS A 240 2.15 1.06 -20.02
CA LYS A 240 2.45 -0.37 -19.88
C LYS A 240 2.49 -0.74 -18.39
N PRO A 241 1.34 -1.00 -17.76
CA PRO A 241 1.32 -1.44 -16.37
C PRO A 241 1.91 -2.85 -16.26
N VAL A 242 2.50 -3.17 -15.11
CA VAL A 242 2.88 -4.52 -14.72
C VAL A 242 2.70 -4.64 -13.20
N ILE A 243 2.26 -5.80 -12.71
CA ILE A 243 2.21 -6.08 -11.27
C ILE A 243 3.31 -7.11 -10.99
N LEU A 244 4.16 -6.85 -9.99
CA LEU A 244 5.21 -7.76 -9.55
C LEU A 244 4.78 -8.37 -8.22
N VAL A 245 4.39 -9.64 -8.19
CA VAL A 245 3.94 -10.31 -6.96
C VAL A 245 5.03 -11.23 -6.45
N PHE A 246 5.44 -11.05 -5.18
CA PHE A 246 6.31 -11.97 -4.46
C PHE A 246 5.44 -12.77 -3.48
N ASP A 247 5.31 -14.06 -3.72
CA ASP A 247 4.51 -14.95 -2.86
C ASP A 247 5.29 -15.33 -1.57
N ASP A 248 4.59 -15.99 -0.66
CA ASP A 248 5.04 -16.53 0.64
C ASP A 248 5.56 -15.54 1.71
N GLY A 249 6.13 -14.38 1.33
CA GLY A 249 6.66 -13.40 2.27
C GLY A 249 8.02 -13.78 2.86
N TYR A 250 8.93 -14.30 2.02
CA TYR A 250 10.27 -14.72 2.42
C TYR A 250 11.21 -13.57 2.82
N ALA A 251 12.10 -13.82 3.77
CA ALA A 251 13.04 -12.82 4.31
C ALA A 251 14.03 -12.31 3.26
N GLU A 252 14.41 -13.14 2.28
CA GLU A 252 15.25 -12.75 1.15
C GLU A 252 14.61 -11.71 0.23
N VAL A 253 13.28 -11.56 0.20
CA VAL A 253 12.61 -10.52 -0.60
C VAL A 253 13.00 -9.13 -0.10
N TYR A 254 12.97 -8.92 1.22
CA TYR A 254 13.46 -7.69 1.86
C TYR A 254 14.97 -7.49 1.68
N GLN A 255 15.76 -8.56 1.76
CA GLN A 255 17.23 -8.47 1.71
C GLN A 255 17.77 -8.25 0.29
N LEU A 256 17.12 -8.80 -0.73
CA LEU A 256 17.66 -8.93 -2.09
C LEU A 256 16.79 -8.26 -3.16
N ALA A 257 15.47 -8.41 -3.13
CA ALA A 257 14.59 -7.82 -4.15
C ALA A 257 14.25 -6.36 -3.85
N PHE A 258 13.86 -6.03 -2.62
CA PHE A 258 13.43 -4.69 -2.21
C PHE A 258 14.47 -3.58 -2.51
N PRO A 259 15.79 -3.77 -2.30
CA PRO A 259 16.79 -2.78 -2.71
C PRO A 259 16.87 -2.61 -4.24
N LEU A 260 16.73 -3.69 -5.02
CA LEU A 260 16.77 -3.66 -6.48
C LEU A 260 15.52 -2.98 -7.07
N LEU A 261 14.33 -3.28 -6.53
CA LEU A 261 13.07 -2.63 -6.86
C LEU A 261 13.19 -1.11 -6.69
N LYS A 262 13.62 -0.65 -5.50
CA LYS A 262 13.87 0.77 -5.20
C LYS A 262 14.92 1.39 -6.11
N GLN A 263 16.02 0.69 -6.41
CA GLN A 263 17.07 1.17 -7.31
C GLN A 263 16.57 1.32 -8.76
N ARG A 264 15.64 0.46 -9.19
CA ARG A 264 15.08 0.44 -10.56
C ARG A 264 13.81 1.27 -10.72
N GLY A 265 13.25 1.80 -9.62
CA GLY A 265 12.02 2.60 -9.63
C GLY A 265 10.75 1.76 -9.79
N PHE A 266 10.77 0.51 -9.33
CA PHE A 266 9.60 -0.36 -9.27
C PHE A 266 9.15 -0.56 -7.82
N GLY A 267 7.86 -0.75 -7.63
CA GLY A 267 7.27 -1.38 -6.44
C GLY A 267 6.74 -2.78 -6.78
N ALA A 268 6.27 -3.47 -5.74
CA ALA A 268 5.78 -4.83 -5.77
C ALA A 268 4.60 -5.04 -4.80
N THR A 269 3.93 -6.17 -4.99
CA THR A 269 2.90 -6.72 -4.11
C THR A 269 3.47 -7.94 -3.41
N ILE A 270 3.38 -8.03 -2.08
CA ILE A 270 3.90 -9.16 -1.30
C ILE A 270 2.74 -9.94 -0.70
N ALA A 271 2.60 -11.22 -1.09
CA ALA A 271 1.57 -12.11 -0.57
C ALA A 271 2.08 -12.79 0.71
N THR A 272 1.52 -12.41 1.86
CA THR A 272 2.07 -12.80 3.17
C THR A 272 1.29 -13.94 3.82
N ILE A 273 2.00 -15.02 4.14
CA ILE A 273 1.50 -16.11 5.00
C ILE A 273 1.58 -15.64 6.45
N THR A 274 0.46 -15.26 7.07
CA THR A 274 0.52 -14.52 8.34
C THR A 274 1.02 -15.35 9.52
N GLY A 275 0.82 -16.66 9.50
CA GLY A 275 1.36 -17.59 10.51
C GLY A 275 2.85 -17.91 10.35
N ALA A 276 3.49 -17.46 9.26
CA ALA A 276 4.92 -17.66 9.01
C ALA A 276 5.79 -16.44 9.38
N VAL A 277 5.19 -15.25 9.49
CA VAL A 277 5.89 -14.01 9.89
C VAL A 277 6.59 -14.19 11.25
N GLU A 278 7.77 -13.58 11.41
CA GLU A 278 8.71 -13.78 12.54
C GLU A 278 9.46 -15.13 12.59
N HIS A 279 9.14 -16.10 11.72
CA HIS A 279 9.99 -17.28 11.56
C HIS A 279 11.27 -16.90 10.77
N PRO A 280 12.48 -17.40 11.09
CA PRO A 280 13.75 -16.93 10.50
C PRO A 280 13.92 -17.00 8.97
N THR A 281 12.99 -17.67 8.26
CA THR A 281 12.95 -17.77 6.78
C THR A 281 12.06 -16.71 6.15
N TYR A 282 11.20 -16.06 6.93
CA TYR A 282 10.16 -15.14 6.49
C TYR A 282 10.40 -13.74 7.05
N LEU A 283 9.68 -12.76 6.51
CA LEU A 283 9.75 -11.38 6.97
C LEU A 283 9.38 -11.25 8.46
N THR A 284 9.92 -10.23 9.12
CA THR A 284 9.40 -9.74 10.41
C THR A 284 8.35 -8.64 10.21
N TRP A 285 7.52 -8.37 11.22
CA TRP A 285 6.56 -7.26 11.17
C TRP A 285 7.23 -5.90 10.97
N ASP A 286 8.44 -5.70 11.49
CA ASP A 286 9.22 -4.47 11.29
C ASP A 286 9.65 -4.32 9.81
N GLN A 287 10.08 -5.41 9.16
CA GLN A 287 10.43 -5.41 7.73
C GLN A 287 9.21 -5.19 6.84
N ILE A 288 8.10 -5.88 7.12
CA ILE A 288 6.81 -5.66 6.44
C ILE A 288 6.39 -4.20 6.56
N LYS A 289 6.53 -3.60 7.76
CA LYS A 289 6.19 -2.18 7.96
C LYS A 289 7.11 -1.25 7.18
N GLU A 290 8.43 -1.46 7.17
CA GLU A 290 9.36 -0.62 6.39
C GLU A 290 9.06 -0.66 4.88
N MET A 291 8.76 -1.86 4.35
CA MET A 291 8.37 -2.05 2.96
C MET A 291 7.02 -1.35 2.67
N SER A 292 6.02 -1.57 3.51
CA SER A 292 4.70 -0.93 3.42
C SER A 292 4.79 0.60 3.43
N ASP A 293 5.58 1.16 4.35
CA ASP A 293 5.81 2.61 4.48
C ASP A 293 6.64 3.17 3.29
N SER A 294 7.44 2.33 2.63
CA SER A 294 8.17 2.66 1.40
C SER A 294 7.31 2.62 0.13
N GLY A 295 6.05 2.16 0.22
CA GLY A 295 5.10 2.10 -0.89
C GLY A 295 4.76 0.69 -1.40
N GLU A 296 5.33 -0.37 -0.82
CA GLU A 296 5.03 -1.74 -1.24
C GLU A 296 3.60 -2.16 -0.82
N GLU A 297 2.89 -2.84 -1.72
CA GLU A 297 1.58 -3.41 -1.41
C GLU A 297 1.76 -4.74 -0.67
N PHE A 298 0.90 -5.00 0.30
CA PHE A 298 0.81 -6.30 0.98
C PHE A 298 -0.57 -6.86 0.76
N VAL A 299 -0.65 -8.16 0.49
CA VAL A 299 -1.89 -8.92 0.29
C VAL A 299 -1.85 -10.21 1.10
N SER A 300 -3.01 -10.81 1.37
CA SER A 300 -3.08 -12.00 2.20
C SER A 300 -2.75 -13.28 1.41
N HIS A 301 -1.98 -14.18 2.03
CA HIS A 301 -1.67 -15.51 1.48
C HIS A 301 -2.04 -16.64 2.46
N SER A 302 -3.20 -16.50 3.12
CA SER A 302 -3.72 -17.34 4.20
C SER A 302 -2.90 -17.30 5.50
N VAL A 303 -3.30 -18.09 6.52
CA VAL A 303 -2.59 -18.20 7.79
C VAL A 303 -1.49 -19.25 7.71
N THR A 304 -1.80 -20.43 7.14
CA THR A 304 -0.90 -21.60 7.16
C THR A 304 -0.40 -22.07 5.80
N HIS A 305 -0.82 -21.43 4.71
CA HIS A 305 -0.48 -21.82 3.33
C HIS A 305 -0.92 -23.27 2.99
N GLY A 306 -2.09 -23.66 3.49
CA GLY A 306 -2.71 -24.96 3.20
C GLY A 306 -3.50 -24.99 1.88
N ASN A 307 -3.76 -26.19 1.35
CA ASN A 307 -4.62 -26.35 0.17
C ASN A 307 -6.10 -26.06 0.52
N LEU A 308 -6.57 -24.87 0.13
CA LEU A 308 -7.93 -24.39 0.39
C LEU A 308 -9.02 -25.31 -0.19
N ALA A 309 -8.75 -26.02 -1.28
CA ALA A 309 -9.73 -26.93 -1.91
C ALA A 309 -10.05 -28.17 -1.04
N ALA A 310 -9.19 -28.48 -0.05
CA ALA A 310 -9.32 -29.62 0.84
C ALA A 310 -9.88 -29.25 2.24
N MET A 311 -10.17 -27.96 2.48
CA MET A 311 -10.55 -27.45 3.79
C MET A 311 -12.06 -27.46 4.05
N SER A 312 -12.44 -27.51 5.32
CA SER A 312 -13.82 -27.26 5.73
C SER A 312 -14.15 -25.76 5.65
N ARG A 313 -15.44 -25.42 5.59
CA ARG A 313 -15.90 -24.01 5.60
C ARG A 313 -15.40 -23.22 6.81
N ASP A 314 -15.33 -23.86 7.98
CA ASP A 314 -14.90 -23.19 9.21
C ASP A 314 -13.37 -23.07 9.32
N ASP A 315 -12.62 -23.92 8.63
CA ASP A 315 -11.16 -23.76 8.51
C ASP A 315 -10.82 -22.70 7.46
N LEU A 316 -11.54 -22.67 6.33
CA LEU A 316 -11.45 -21.57 5.35
C LEU A 316 -11.73 -20.21 5.99
N ARG A 317 -12.73 -20.11 6.89
CA ARG A 317 -13.02 -18.84 7.59
C ARG A 317 -11.87 -18.36 8.47
N LYS A 318 -11.12 -19.27 9.10
CA LYS A 318 -9.91 -18.92 9.88
C LYS A 318 -8.77 -18.55 8.93
N GLU A 319 -8.48 -19.42 7.96
CA GLU A 319 -7.40 -19.23 6.99
C GLU A 319 -7.52 -17.94 6.19
N LEU A 320 -8.74 -17.50 5.87
CA LEU A 320 -9.01 -16.28 5.12
C LEU A 320 -9.32 -15.08 6.04
N GLY A 321 -10.08 -15.27 7.12
CA GLY A 321 -10.47 -14.19 8.03
C GLY A 321 -9.35 -13.75 8.97
N ASP A 322 -8.67 -14.70 9.62
CA ASP A 322 -7.63 -14.38 10.61
C ASP A 322 -6.38 -13.82 9.92
N SER A 323 -6.07 -14.26 8.69
CA SER A 323 -4.97 -13.68 7.90
C SER A 323 -5.28 -12.26 7.44
N ARG A 324 -6.53 -11.99 7.03
CA ARG A 324 -7.00 -10.62 6.72
C ARG A 324 -6.84 -9.72 7.95
N GLN A 325 -7.47 -10.09 9.07
CA GLN A 325 -7.47 -9.30 10.30
C GLN A 325 -6.04 -9.06 10.83
N THR A 326 -5.18 -10.08 10.81
CA THR A 326 -3.79 -9.94 11.28
C THR A 326 -3.04 -8.87 10.47
N LEU A 327 -3.22 -8.81 9.15
CA LEU A 327 -2.58 -7.80 8.31
C LEU A 327 -3.19 -6.40 8.51
N GLU A 328 -4.51 -6.31 8.69
CA GLU A 328 -5.20 -5.04 8.99
C GLU A 328 -4.75 -4.45 10.32
N ASP A 329 -4.69 -5.27 11.38
CA ASP A 329 -4.22 -4.88 12.72
C ASP A 329 -2.75 -4.41 12.72
N LYS A 330 -1.91 -4.99 11.85
CA LYS A 330 -0.47 -4.72 11.78
C LYS A 330 -0.11 -3.53 10.90
N LEU A 331 -0.88 -3.28 9.84
CA LEU A 331 -0.59 -2.25 8.85
C LEU A 331 -1.55 -1.05 8.89
N GLY A 332 -2.64 -1.13 9.65
CA GLY A 332 -3.60 -0.02 9.82
C GLY A 332 -4.34 0.35 8.53
N ARG A 333 -4.44 -0.57 7.57
CA ARG A 333 -5.09 -0.38 6.26
C ARG A 333 -5.88 -1.63 5.87
N PRO A 334 -7.07 -1.50 5.24
CA PRO A 334 -7.86 -2.65 4.82
C PRO A 334 -7.11 -3.60 3.90
N MET A 335 -7.32 -4.90 4.10
CA MET A 335 -6.63 -5.97 3.39
C MET A 335 -7.62 -6.64 2.44
N GLN A 336 -7.68 -6.09 1.22
CA GLN A 336 -8.81 -6.32 0.30
C GLN A 336 -8.54 -7.41 -0.76
N PHE A 337 -7.30 -7.91 -0.84
CA PHE A 337 -6.88 -8.90 -1.84
C PHE A 337 -6.23 -10.13 -1.24
N PHE A 338 -6.40 -11.23 -1.94
CA PHE A 338 -5.91 -12.55 -1.58
C PHE A 338 -5.09 -13.19 -2.70
N VAL A 339 -4.11 -14.02 -2.38
CA VAL A 339 -3.43 -14.89 -3.34
C VAL A 339 -3.67 -16.34 -2.96
N TYR A 340 -4.07 -17.17 -3.92
CA TYR A 340 -4.38 -18.58 -3.68
C TYR A 340 -3.12 -19.44 -3.44
N PRO A 341 -2.95 -20.08 -2.27
CA PRO A 341 -1.91 -21.07 -2.05
C PRO A 341 -1.91 -22.14 -3.15
N TYR A 342 -0.78 -22.35 -3.81
CA TYR A 342 -0.61 -23.26 -4.94
C TYR A 342 -1.56 -23.02 -6.14
N GLY A 343 -2.29 -21.89 -6.19
CA GLY A 343 -3.39 -21.65 -7.13
C GLY A 343 -4.69 -22.40 -6.82
N GLU A 344 -4.79 -23.08 -5.68
CA GLU A 344 -5.99 -23.83 -5.31
C GLU A 344 -7.09 -22.89 -4.80
N PRO A 345 -8.35 -23.07 -5.24
CA PRO A 345 -8.96 -24.31 -5.78
C PRO A 345 -9.05 -24.40 -7.31
N PHE A 346 -8.30 -23.59 -8.05
CA PHE A 346 -8.42 -23.53 -9.52
C PHE A 346 -7.57 -24.57 -10.26
N VAL A 347 -6.56 -25.15 -9.59
CA VAL A 347 -5.67 -26.15 -10.21
C VAL A 347 -6.21 -27.57 -10.12
N ASN A 348 -6.57 -28.07 -8.92
CA ASN A 348 -7.08 -29.43 -8.72
C ASN A 348 -8.43 -29.49 -7.99
N GLY A 349 -8.92 -28.35 -7.47
CA GLY A 349 -10.21 -28.27 -6.77
C GLY A 349 -11.42 -28.60 -7.64
N SER A 350 -12.40 -29.30 -7.04
CA SER A 350 -13.73 -29.49 -7.65
C SER A 350 -14.51 -28.18 -7.73
N ASP A 351 -15.52 -28.10 -8.61
CA ASP A 351 -16.40 -26.92 -8.72
C ASP A 351 -17.08 -26.56 -7.39
N ALA A 352 -17.43 -27.56 -6.57
CA ALA A 352 -18.00 -27.37 -5.24
C ALA A 352 -16.98 -26.78 -4.25
N ALA A 353 -15.71 -27.22 -4.31
CA ALA A 353 -14.63 -26.64 -3.51
C ALA A 353 -14.31 -25.21 -3.97
N ARG A 354 -14.32 -24.95 -5.28
CA ARG A 354 -14.14 -23.62 -5.86
C ARG A 354 -15.23 -22.66 -5.40
N GLN A 355 -16.49 -23.04 -5.50
CA GLN A 355 -17.60 -22.23 -5.01
C GLN A 355 -17.49 -21.99 -3.50
N LEU A 356 -17.13 -23.00 -2.70
CA LEU A 356 -16.98 -22.84 -1.27
C LEU A 356 -15.88 -21.83 -0.88
N VAL A 357 -14.72 -21.85 -1.55
CA VAL A 357 -13.65 -20.87 -1.27
C VAL A 357 -14.08 -19.46 -1.70
N LEU A 358 -14.77 -19.32 -2.85
CA LEU A 358 -15.31 -18.04 -3.29
C LEU A 358 -16.35 -17.47 -2.31
N ASP A 359 -17.30 -18.29 -1.85
CA ASP A 359 -18.28 -17.91 -0.84
C ASP A 359 -17.59 -17.37 0.43
N VAL A 360 -16.54 -18.06 0.91
CA VAL A 360 -15.85 -17.65 2.13
C VAL A 360 -15.00 -16.40 1.92
N LEU A 361 -14.37 -16.20 0.75
CA LEU A 361 -13.68 -14.93 0.43
C LEU A 361 -14.64 -13.73 0.45
N HIS A 362 -15.86 -13.91 -0.06
CA HIS A 362 -16.91 -12.89 0.02
C HIS A 362 -17.33 -12.66 1.48
N GLU A 363 -17.57 -13.73 2.25
CA GLU A 363 -17.93 -13.63 3.69
C GLU A 363 -16.86 -12.97 4.55
N THR A 364 -15.57 -13.14 4.22
CA THR A 364 -14.44 -12.53 4.94
C THR A 364 -14.06 -11.15 4.40
N GLY A 365 -14.76 -10.62 3.39
CA GLY A 365 -14.64 -9.22 2.95
C GLY A 365 -13.51 -8.91 1.97
N TYR A 366 -12.92 -9.92 1.33
CA TYR A 366 -12.03 -9.67 0.19
C TYR A 366 -12.84 -9.16 -1.02
N LEU A 367 -12.22 -8.34 -1.86
CA LEU A 367 -12.81 -7.86 -3.12
C LEU A 367 -12.20 -8.52 -4.36
N GLY A 368 -11.10 -9.24 -4.19
CA GLY A 368 -10.34 -9.82 -5.29
C GLY A 368 -9.36 -10.89 -4.86
N ALA A 369 -9.00 -11.74 -5.81
CA ALA A 369 -8.01 -12.77 -5.58
C ALA A 369 -7.24 -13.15 -6.85
N LEU A 370 -5.97 -13.50 -6.66
CA LEU A 370 -5.03 -13.81 -7.73
C LEU A 370 -4.72 -15.30 -7.75
N THR A 371 -4.92 -15.93 -8.90
CA THR A 371 -4.63 -17.35 -9.17
C THR A 371 -3.27 -17.52 -9.85
N THR A 372 -2.92 -18.75 -10.24
CA THR A 372 -1.75 -19.01 -11.10
C THR A 372 -2.22 -19.52 -12.46
N SER A 373 -1.65 -19.03 -13.56
CA SER A 373 -1.90 -19.58 -14.89
C SER A 373 -0.84 -20.63 -15.19
N SER A 374 -1.25 -21.87 -15.40
CA SER A 374 -0.37 -23.02 -15.63
C SER A 374 0.20 -23.08 -17.05
N GLY A 375 1.10 -22.13 -17.34
CA GLY A 375 1.91 -22.11 -18.57
C GLY A 375 1.27 -21.39 -19.76
N PRO A 376 1.86 -21.52 -20.97
CA PRO A 376 1.39 -20.82 -22.17
C PRO A 376 0.05 -21.35 -22.72
N PRO A 377 -0.82 -20.48 -23.29
CA PRO A 377 -0.66 -19.04 -23.41
C PRO A 377 -0.78 -18.34 -22.06
N TYR A 378 0.16 -17.44 -21.77
CA TYR A 378 0.13 -16.64 -20.56
C TYR A 378 -0.94 -15.57 -20.70
N ILE A 379 -1.76 -15.39 -19.67
CA ILE A 379 -2.87 -14.43 -19.66
C ILE A 379 -2.41 -13.17 -18.92
N SER A 380 -2.35 -12.04 -19.63
CA SER A 380 -2.20 -10.69 -19.10
C SER A 380 -3.49 -9.87 -19.16
N VAL A 381 -4.48 -10.26 -19.99
CA VAL A 381 -5.80 -9.63 -20.01
C VAL A 381 -6.60 -10.04 -18.78
N GLN A 382 -6.68 -9.13 -17.81
CA GLN A 382 -7.45 -9.26 -16.58
C GLN A 382 -8.89 -8.82 -16.80
N LYS A 383 -9.86 -9.42 -16.10
CA LYS A 383 -11.29 -9.15 -16.27
C LYS A 383 -12.00 -8.71 -15.00
N ALA A 384 -12.79 -7.63 -15.09
CA ALA A 384 -13.52 -7.05 -13.97
C ALA A 384 -14.80 -7.82 -13.59
N ASP A 385 -15.24 -8.79 -14.40
CA ASP A 385 -16.32 -9.74 -14.08
C ASP A 385 -15.81 -11.03 -13.41
N ALA A 386 -14.48 -11.23 -13.37
CA ALA A 386 -13.81 -12.32 -12.68
C ALA A 386 -12.80 -11.83 -11.60
N PRO A 387 -13.20 -10.95 -10.66
CA PRO A 387 -12.30 -10.31 -9.69
C PRO A 387 -11.52 -11.29 -8.79
N TYR A 388 -12.07 -12.48 -8.55
CA TYR A 388 -11.42 -13.55 -7.76
C TYR A 388 -10.61 -14.53 -8.61
N GLN A 389 -10.31 -14.19 -9.87
CA GLN A 389 -9.56 -15.02 -10.82
C GLN A 389 -8.58 -14.17 -11.62
N LEU A 390 -7.89 -13.21 -10.98
CA LEU A 390 -6.82 -12.47 -11.63
C LEU A 390 -5.69 -13.44 -12.01
N HIS A 391 -5.36 -13.45 -13.30
CA HIS A 391 -4.42 -14.38 -13.89
C HIS A 391 -2.99 -13.89 -13.72
N ARG A 392 -2.11 -14.79 -13.28
CA ARG A 392 -0.68 -14.50 -13.09
C ARG A 392 0.22 -15.38 -13.96
N ILE A 393 1.38 -14.84 -14.29
CA ILE A 393 2.42 -15.37 -15.17
C ILE A 393 3.61 -15.79 -14.30
N PRO A 394 3.92 -17.09 -14.15
CA PRO A 394 5.02 -17.53 -13.29
C PRO A 394 6.39 -17.21 -13.91
N VAL A 395 7.24 -16.49 -13.17
CA VAL A 395 8.65 -16.31 -13.53
C VAL A 395 9.42 -17.52 -13.03
N SER A 396 9.96 -18.32 -13.96
CA SER A 396 10.65 -19.56 -13.59
C SER A 396 12.09 -19.27 -13.12
N GLY A 397 12.56 -20.00 -12.13
CA GLY A 397 13.94 -19.93 -11.70
C GLY A 397 14.90 -20.45 -12.78
N GLY A 398 16.02 -19.74 -12.98
CA GLY A 398 16.95 -19.98 -14.10
C GLY A 398 16.40 -19.62 -15.49
N GLU A 399 15.26 -18.92 -15.57
CA GLU A 399 14.71 -18.42 -16.82
C GLU A 399 15.66 -17.44 -17.51
N ALA A 400 15.99 -17.70 -18.78
CA ALA A 400 16.73 -16.76 -19.60
C ALA A 400 15.83 -15.57 -20.01
N LEU A 401 16.36 -14.35 -19.94
CA LEU A 401 15.63 -13.11 -20.25
C LEU A 401 14.78 -13.15 -21.55
N PRO A 402 15.21 -13.76 -22.68
CA PRO A 402 14.36 -13.86 -23.88
C PRO A 402 13.03 -14.61 -23.67
N ARG A 403 12.97 -15.55 -22.71
CA ARG A 403 11.75 -16.28 -22.35
C ARG A 403 10.82 -15.43 -21.47
N PHE A 404 11.38 -14.70 -20.50
CA PHE A 404 10.67 -13.69 -19.72
C PHE A 404 9.99 -12.65 -20.62
N VAL A 405 10.75 -12.12 -21.59
CA VAL A 405 10.25 -11.19 -22.61
C VAL A 405 9.14 -11.81 -23.43
N ALA A 406 9.32 -13.05 -23.91
CA ALA A 406 8.28 -13.76 -24.68
C ALA A 406 6.99 -13.97 -23.87
N ALA A 407 7.07 -14.16 -22.55
CA ALA A 407 5.88 -14.30 -21.70
C ALA A 407 5.08 -12.99 -21.59
N LEU A 408 5.77 -11.84 -21.60
CA LEU A 408 5.17 -10.49 -21.54
C LEU A 408 4.70 -9.93 -22.89
N THR A 409 5.21 -10.45 -24.01
CA THR A 409 4.92 -9.93 -25.36
C THR A 409 4.21 -10.93 -26.27
N ALA A 410 3.79 -12.08 -25.74
CA ALA A 410 2.94 -13.03 -26.47
C ALA A 410 1.56 -12.39 -26.77
N PRO A 411 1.03 -12.54 -27.99
CA PRO A 411 -0.35 -12.15 -28.28
C PRO A 411 -1.34 -12.81 -27.33
N GLN A 412 -2.31 -12.02 -26.88
CA GLN A 412 -3.38 -12.39 -25.94
C GLN A 412 -4.65 -12.79 -26.68
#